data_AF-M7T9G4-F1
#
_entry.id   AF-M7T9G4-F1
#
_cell.length_a   1.000
_cell.length_b   1.000
_cell.length_c   1.000
_cell.angle_alpha   90.00
_cell.angle_beta   90.00
_cell.angle_gamma   90.00
#
_symmetry.space_group_name_H-M   'P 1'
#
loop_
_entity.id
_entity.type
_entity.pdbx_description
1 polymer ?
#
loop_
_entity_poly.entity_id
_entity_poly.type
_entity_poly.pdbx_seq_one_letter_code
_entity_poly.pdbx_strand_id
1 'polypeptide(L)'
;MRCNSGGSSGVALNTSTLTVAAGSEIGFGIDETFGHPGPQLAYLSRVPEGQTAATYDGRGDWVKLYAASTLANSSWAEPEGLVWAIRRKHSFLFTLPAETPPGEYLLRAEGIALHAAHKLNRNGAGTLGPLVKFPGAYTPTTPGVLIPDFWTFIRNYTMPGPELWPAGTKETHVIKTFPPLEEGEDDD
;
A
#
# COMPACT_ATOMS: atom_id res chain seq x y z
N MET A 1 2.57 8.27 -9.72
CA MET A 1 1.29 7.68 -9.25
C MET A 1 1.28 6.16 -9.32
N ARG A 2 1.51 5.52 -10.48
CA ARG A 2 1.58 4.05 -10.60
C ARG A 2 2.70 3.44 -9.74
N CYS A 3 3.93 3.46 -10.23
CA CYS A 3 5.11 2.97 -9.53
C CYS A 3 6.02 4.16 -9.15
N ASN A 4 5.44 5.15 -8.48
CA ASN A 4 6.07 6.45 -8.16
C ASN A 4 6.58 7.24 -9.40
N SER A 5 7.50 8.19 -9.21
CA SER A 5 8.23 8.92 -10.26
C SER A 5 9.34 8.05 -10.86
N GLY A 6 9.59 8.16 -12.16
CA GLY A 6 10.61 7.36 -12.88
C GLY A 6 10.26 5.88 -13.11
N GLY A 7 9.39 5.27 -12.30
CA GLY A 7 9.02 3.85 -12.36
C GLY A 7 8.13 3.41 -13.54
N SER A 8 8.31 3.97 -14.74
CA SER A 8 7.49 3.64 -15.92
C SER A 8 7.99 2.44 -16.74
N SER A 9 9.18 1.92 -16.48
CA SER A 9 9.75 0.76 -17.17
C SER A 9 10.77 0.05 -16.27
N GLY A 10 10.63 -1.27 -16.11
CA GLY A 10 11.63 -2.10 -15.43
C GLY A 10 12.92 -2.26 -16.24
N VAL A 11 12.82 -2.29 -17.58
CA VAL A 11 13.98 -2.33 -18.48
C VAL A 11 14.88 -1.10 -18.28
N ALA A 12 14.31 0.11 -18.24
CA ALA A 12 15.07 1.34 -18.05
C ALA A 12 15.71 1.46 -16.66
N LEU A 13 15.17 0.75 -15.67
CA LEU A 13 15.67 0.70 -14.29
C LEU A 13 16.48 -0.57 -13.98
N ASN A 14 16.72 -1.42 -14.99
CA ASN A 14 17.43 -2.70 -14.87
C ASN A 14 16.90 -3.61 -13.73
N THR A 15 15.58 -3.69 -13.56
CA THR A 15 14.93 -4.48 -12.49
C THR A 15 14.83 -5.95 -12.86
N SER A 16 15.03 -6.84 -11.88
CA SER A 16 14.70 -8.27 -11.98
C SER A 16 13.25 -8.58 -11.58
N THR A 17 12.77 -9.78 -11.93
CA THR A 17 11.50 -10.34 -11.46
C THR A 17 11.75 -11.38 -10.37
N LEU A 18 10.86 -11.46 -9.38
CA LEU A 18 10.91 -12.47 -8.31
C LEU A 18 9.82 -13.53 -8.55
N THR A 19 10.20 -14.80 -8.54
CA THR A 19 9.25 -15.92 -8.56
C THR A 19 8.71 -16.17 -7.16
N VAL A 20 7.39 -16.14 -7.00
CA VAL A 20 6.66 -16.33 -5.74
C VAL A 20 5.51 -17.31 -5.96
N ALA A 21 5.28 -18.22 -5.01
CA ALA A 21 4.10 -19.09 -5.04
C ALA A 21 2.86 -18.37 -4.46
N ALA A 22 1.69 -18.60 -5.05
CA ALA A 22 0.42 -18.21 -4.44
C ALA A 22 0.28 -18.87 -3.06
N GLY A 23 -0.24 -18.15 -2.06
CA GLY A 23 -0.26 -18.55 -0.66
C GLY A 23 1.02 -18.22 0.14
N SER A 24 2.11 -17.78 -0.49
CA SER A 24 3.31 -17.34 0.23
C SER A 24 3.10 -16.01 0.96
N GLU A 25 3.82 -15.80 2.05
CA GLU A 25 3.94 -14.49 2.69
C GLU A 25 4.97 -13.64 1.93
N ILE A 26 4.59 -12.42 1.57
CA ILE A 26 5.40 -11.44 0.85
C ILE A 26 5.25 -10.06 1.51
N GLY A 27 6.10 -9.12 1.13
CA GLY A 27 6.01 -7.78 1.68
C GLY A 27 7.03 -6.82 1.11
N PHE A 28 7.13 -5.66 1.75
CA PHE A 28 8.08 -4.62 1.40
C PHE A 28 8.89 -4.23 2.63
N GLY A 29 10.21 -4.07 2.43
CA GLY A 29 11.05 -3.32 3.35
C GLY A 29 10.78 -1.82 3.21
N ILE A 30 11.01 -1.09 4.28
CA ILE A 30 11.00 0.37 4.35
C ILE A 30 12.38 0.74 4.87
N ASP A 31 13.14 1.48 4.06
CA ASP A 31 14.55 1.83 4.29
C ASP A 31 14.74 2.58 5.62
N GLU A 32 13.85 3.53 5.88
CA GLU A 32 13.72 4.24 7.15
C GLU A 32 12.49 3.79 7.96
N THR A 33 12.19 4.51 9.03
CA THR A 33 10.99 4.34 9.85
C THR A 33 9.76 4.95 9.19
N PHE A 34 8.63 4.23 9.10
CA PHE A 34 7.35 4.85 8.73
C PHE A 34 6.86 5.80 9.84
N GLY A 35 7.23 7.08 9.73
CA GLY A 35 7.00 8.13 10.73
C GLY A 35 5.77 9.02 10.49
N HIS A 36 5.23 9.04 9.26
CA HIS A 36 4.03 9.83 8.97
C HIS A 36 2.75 9.09 9.38
N PRO A 37 1.71 9.82 9.82
CA PRO A 37 0.43 9.21 10.13
C PRO A 37 -0.32 8.86 8.84
N GLY A 38 -0.83 7.63 8.76
CA GLY A 38 -1.67 7.16 7.66
C GLY A 38 -1.56 5.65 7.39
N PRO A 39 -2.36 5.14 6.43
CA PRO A 39 -2.40 3.73 6.09
C PRO A 39 -1.25 3.31 5.17
N GLN A 40 -1.05 2.00 5.09
CA GLN A 40 -0.19 1.34 4.11
C GLN A 40 -1.00 0.32 3.31
N LEU A 41 -0.87 0.33 1.98
CA LEU A 41 -1.62 -0.51 1.07
C LEU A 41 -0.67 -1.30 0.16
N ALA A 42 -1.14 -2.46 -0.31
CA ALA A 42 -0.50 -3.18 -1.42
C ALA A 42 -1.52 -3.55 -2.50
N TYR A 43 -1.11 -3.40 -3.76
CA TYR A 43 -1.90 -3.69 -4.94
C TYR A 43 -1.17 -4.61 -5.89
N LEU A 44 -1.94 -5.43 -6.63
CA LEU A 44 -1.44 -6.35 -7.65
C LEU A 44 -2.10 -6.02 -9.00
N SER A 45 -1.32 -5.99 -10.08
CA SER A 45 -1.83 -5.86 -11.45
C SER A 45 -1.21 -6.92 -12.35
N ARG A 46 -2.05 -7.63 -13.11
CA ARG A 46 -1.61 -8.69 -14.02
C ARG A 46 -0.94 -8.07 -15.25
N VAL A 47 0.21 -8.62 -15.64
CA VAL A 47 0.85 -8.31 -16.91
C VAL A 47 -0.07 -8.80 -18.06
N PRO A 48 -0.37 -7.96 -19.07
CA PRO A 48 -1.12 -8.38 -20.24
C PRO A 48 -0.42 -9.48 -21.03
N GLU A 49 -1.19 -10.30 -21.75
CA GLU A 49 -0.63 -11.29 -22.67
C GLU A 49 0.30 -10.63 -23.72
N GLY A 50 1.43 -11.28 -24.01
CA GLY A 50 2.47 -10.76 -24.90
C GLY A 50 3.40 -9.69 -24.30
N GLN A 51 3.29 -9.40 -23.00
CA GLN A 51 4.21 -8.52 -22.26
C GLN A 51 4.91 -9.27 -21.11
N THR A 52 5.90 -8.61 -20.51
CA THR A 52 6.56 -9.01 -19.25
C THR A 52 6.46 -7.87 -18.23
N ALA A 53 6.65 -8.16 -16.94
CA ALA A 53 6.68 -7.18 -15.87
C ALA A 53 7.75 -6.08 -16.09
N ALA A 54 8.85 -6.40 -16.77
CA ALA A 54 9.88 -5.42 -17.12
C ALA A 54 9.42 -4.39 -18.18
N THR A 55 8.48 -4.79 -19.05
CA THR A 55 7.97 -3.98 -20.18
C THR A 55 6.59 -3.36 -19.92
N TYR A 56 5.81 -3.93 -19.00
CA TYR A 56 4.49 -3.47 -18.62
C TYR A 56 4.57 -2.21 -17.73
N ASP A 57 3.93 -1.12 -18.17
CA ASP A 57 3.95 0.18 -17.50
C ASP A 57 2.86 0.36 -16.42
N GLY A 58 2.01 -0.65 -16.20
CA GLY A 58 0.95 -0.64 -15.19
C GLY A 58 -0.40 0.00 -15.60
N ARG A 59 -0.70 0.16 -16.90
CA ARG A 59 -1.99 0.75 -17.40
C ARG A 59 -3.23 -0.09 -17.12
N GLY A 60 -3.06 -1.40 -16.91
CA GLY A 60 -4.14 -2.33 -16.66
C GLY A 60 -4.71 -2.19 -15.26
N ASP A 61 -5.52 -3.16 -14.90
CA ASP A 61 -6.35 -3.11 -13.70
C ASP A 61 -5.57 -3.55 -12.46
N TRP A 62 -5.86 -2.91 -11.33
CA TRP A 62 -5.23 -3.21 -10.03
C TRP A 62 -6.28 -3.71 -9.03
N VAL A 63 -5.95 -4.80 -8.33
CA VAL A 63 -6.69 -5.28 -7.14
C VAL A 63 -5.91 -4.90 -5.88
N LYS A 64 -6.62 -4.59 -4.79
CA LYS A 64 -6.01 -4.29 -3.49
C LYS A 64 -5.86 -5.61 -2.72
N LEU A 65 -4.62 -6.02 -2.43
CA LEU A 65 -4.34 -7.24 -1.64
C LEU A 65 -4.29 -6.94 -0.13
N TYR A 66 -3.81 -5.76 0.23
CA TYR A 66 -3.49 -5.41 1.61
C TYR A 66 -3.88 -3.98 1.92
N ALA A 67 -4.38 -3.77 3.15
CA ALA A 67 -4.57 -2.46 3.76
C ALA A 67 -4.32 -2.58 5.26
N ALA A 68 -3.31 -1.85 5.74
CA ALA A 68 -3.09 -1.56 7.14
C ALA A 68 -3.67 -0.18 7.47
N SER A 69 -4.57 -0.12 8.45
CA SER A 69 -5.19 1.12 8.91
C SER A 69 -4.71 1.51 10.31
N THR A 70 -5.61 1.51 11.29
CA THR A 70 -5.34 1.88 12.68
C THR A 70 -5.27 0.65 13.56
N LEU A 71 -4.64 0.77 14.74
CA LEU A 71 -4.73 -0.26 15.77
C LEU A 71 -6.18 -0.37 16.25
N ALA A 72 -6.70 -1.60 16.33
CA ALA A 72 -8.06 -1.85 16.80
C ALA A 72 -8.24 -1.52 18.30
N ASN A 73 -7.16 -1.68 19.08
CA ASN A 73 -7.07 -1.28 20.48
C ASN A 73 -5.74 -0.55 20.69
N SER A 74 -5.79 0.63 21.30
CA SER A 74 -4.61 1.34 21.79
C SER A 74 -4.96 2.03 23.10
N SER A 75 -4.11 1.88 24.12
CA SER A 75 -4.18 2.62 25.39
C SER A 75 -3.67 4.06 25.29
N TRP A 76 -3.25 4.47 24.08
CA TRP A 76 -2.67 5.77 23.76
C TRP A 76 -3.34 6.30 22.50
N ALA A 77 -3.45 7.62 22.35
CA ALA A 77 -3.87 8.26 21.11
C ALA A 77 -2.78 9.24 20.65
N GLU A 78 -2.56 9.33 19.34
CA GLU A 78 -1.79 10.43 18.75
C GLU A 78 -2.63 11.73 18.78
N PRO A 79 -2.07 12.91 18.46
CA PRO A 79 -2.83 14.16 18.45
C PRO A 79 -4.09 14.15 17.56
N GLU A 80 -4.09 13.36 16.48
CA GLU A 80 -5.27 13.12 15.64
C GLU A 80 -6.33 12.18 16.26
N GLY A 81 -6.08 11.56 17.41
CA GLY A 81 -7.01 10.64 18.08
C GLY A 81 -6.91 9.17 17.70
N LEU A 82 -6.18 8.84 16.63
CA LEU A 82 -5.96 7.47 16.13
C LEU A 82 -4.50 7.04 16.27
N VAL A 83 -4.25 5.73 16.35
CA VAL A 83 -2.88 5.18 16.23
C VAL A 83 -2.80 4.32 14.98
N TRP A 84 -1.91 4.69 14.07
CA TRP A 84 -1.69 3.98 12.79
C TRP A 84 -0.93 2.68 13.01
N ALA A 85 -1.42 1.58 12.46
CA ALA A 85 -0.88 0.26 12.71
C ALA A 85 0.56 0.09 12.19
N ILE A 86 0.87 0.75 11.06
CA ILE A 86 2.19 0.76 10.41
C ILE A 86 3.20 1.75 11.04
N ARG A 87 2.79 2.54 12.03
CA ARG A 87 3.66 3.53 12.68
C ARG A 87 4.89 2.86 13.31
N ARG A 88 6.07 3.45 13.07
CA ARG A 88 7.37 2.95 13.52
C ARG A 88 7.72 1.53 13.02
N LYS A 89 7.17 1.11 11.89
CA LYS A 89 7.55 -0.14 11.22
C LYS A 89 8.55 0.14 10.09
N HIS A 90 9.45 -0.82 9.89
CA HIS A 90 10.44 -0.87 8.80
C HIS A 90 10.06 -1.90 7.72
N SER A 91 8.89 -2.53 7.84
CA SER A 91 8.35 -3.44 6.84
C SER A 91 6.87 -3.72 7.09
N PHE A 92 6.23 -4.39 6.14
CA PHE A 92 4.94 -5.03 6.32
C PHE A 92 4.86 -6.29 5.47
N LEU A 93 4.35 -7.36 6.08
CA LEU A 93 4.12 -8.65 5.45
C LEU A 93 2.62 -8.93 5.29
N PHE A 94 2.27 -9.58 4.18
CA PHE A 94 0.93 -10.04 3.86
C PHE A 94 0.99 -11.30 3.00
N THR A 95 -0.04 -12.14 3.10
CA THR A 95 -0.15 -13.34 2.28
C THR A 95 -0.60 -12.98 0.87
N LEU A 96 0.14 -13.43 -0.15
CA LEU A 96 -0.37 -13.46 -1.53
C LEU A 96 -1.51 -14.50 -1.58
N PRO A 97 -2.74 -14.15 -1.96
CA PRO A 97 -3.86 -15.10 -1.91
C PRO A 97 -3.60 -16.39 -2.71
N ALA A 98 -4.06 -17.52 -2.20
CA ALA A 98 -3.86 -18.83 -2.85
C ALA A 98 -4.59 -18.92 -4.20
N GLU A 99 -5.62 -18.10 -4.38
CA GLU A 99 -6.43 -17.96 -5.58
C GLU A 99 -5.76 -17.10 -6.66
N THR A 100 -4.58 -16.51 -6.43
CA THR A 100 -3.86 -15.72 -7.44
C THR A 100 -3.48 -16.62 -8.63
N PRO A 101 -4.00 -16.34 -9.84
CA PRO A 101 -3.69 -17.16 -11.01
C PRO A 101 -2.19 -17.10 -11.36
N PRO A 102 -1.62 -18.15 -11.98
CA PRO A 102 -0.27 -18.07 -12.53
C PRO A 102 -0.13 -16.96 -13.59
N GLY A 103 1.02 -16.29 -13.57
CA GLY A 103 1.39 -15.24 -14.52
C GLY A 103 2.41 -14.27 -13.94
N GLU A 104 2.84 -13.29 -14.74
CA GLU A 104 3.61 -12.15 -14.24
C GLU A 104 2.69 -11.02 -13.75
N TYR A 105 3.16 -10.28 -12.75
CA TYR A 105 2.41 -9.23 -12.09
C TYR A 105 3.33 -8.07 -11.69
N LEU A 106 2.76 -6.86 -11.62
CA LEU A 106 3.34 -5.76 -10.84
C LEU A 106 2.72 -5.77 -9.45
N LEU A 107 3.58 -5.68 -8.42
CA LEU A 107 3.19 -5.48 -7.03
C LEU A 107 3.56 -4.05 -6.62
N ARG A 108 2.60 -3.30 -6.09
CA ARG A 108 2.72 -1.88 -5.73
C ARG A 108 2.47 -1.68 -4.25
N ALA A 109 3.45 -1.14 -3.53
CA ALA A 109 3.27 -0.55 -2.21
C ALA A 109 2.79 0.91 -2.31
N GLU A 110 1.96 1.35 -1.36
CA GLU A 110 1.57 2.75 -1.20
C GLU A 110 1.37 3.09 0.28
N GLY A 111 2.11 4.09 0.76
CA GLY A 111 1.81 4.76 2.03
C GLY A 111 1.14 6.10 1.75
N ILE A 112 0.03 6.40 2.44
CA ILE A 112 -0.68 7.67 2.27
C ILE A 112 -0.39 8.53 3.52
N ALA A 113 0.44 9.56 3.40
CA ALA A 113 0.74 10.47 4.51
C ALA A 113 -0.39 11.51 4.69
N LEU A 114 -1.10 11.44 5.83
CA LEU A 114 -2.35 12.17 6.07
C LEU A 114 -2.20 13.45 6.92
N HIS A 115 -1.00 13.77 7.40
CA HIS A 115 -0.74 14.98 8.21
C HIS A 115 -1.17 16.30 7.52
N ALA A 116 -1.27 16.31 6.19
CA ALA A 116 -1.76 17.42 5.38
C ALA A 116 -3.19 17.23 4.81
N ALA A 117 -3.87 16.10 5.10
CA ALA A 117 -5.16 15.71 4.52
C ALA A 117 -6.35 16.61 4.91
N HIS A 118 -6.17 17.50 5.87
CA HIS A 118 -7.15 18.56 6.20
C HIS A 118 -7.20 19.67 5.13
N LYS A 119 -6.19 19.77 4.26
CA LYS A 119 -6.13 20.76 3.18
C LYS A 119 -6.74 20.19 1.91
N LEU A 120 -7.81 20.81 1.41
CA LEU A 120 -8.34 20.53 0.07
C LEU A 120 -7.36 21.01 -1.01
N ASN A 121 -6.36 20.20 -1.32
CA ASN A 121 -5.43 20.47 -2.40
C ASN A 121 -6.08 20.07 -3.74
N ARG A 122 -6.56 21.05 -4.51
CA ARG A 122 -7.31 20.83 -5.78
C ARG A 122 -6.44 20.38 -6.96
N ASN A 123 -5.17 20.03 -6.74
CA ASN A 123 -4.19 19.78 -7.82
C ASN A 123 -4.20 18.34 -8.40
N GLY A 124 -5.27 17.58 -8.21
CA GLY A 124 -5.41 16.22 -8.76
C GLY A 124 -6.77 15.98 -9.43
N ALA A 125 -6.84 16.08 -10.76
CA ALA A 125 -8.05 15.71 -11.50
C ALA A 125 -8.09 14.20 -11.78
N GLY A 126 -9.16 13.51 -11.39
CA GLY A 126 -9.33 12.07 -11.63
C GLY A 126 -10.69 11.50 -11.21
N THR A 127 -11.14 10.47 -11.94
CA THR A 127 -12.42 9.73 -11.89
C THR A 127 -12.33 8.58 -12.93
N LEU A 128 -13.07 7.46 -12.94
CA LEU A 128 -14.11 6.83 -12.09
C LEU A 128 -13.93 5.28 -12.20
N GLY A 129 -14.50 4.49 -11.27
CA GLY A 129 -15.00 3.13 -11.56
C GLY A 129 -14.25 1.93 -10.97
N PRO A 130 -14.91 0.75 -10.84
CA PRO A 130 -14.34 -0.47 -10.25
C PRO A 130 -13.35 -1.16 -11.19
N LEU A 131 -12.43 -1.94 -10.60
CA LEU A 131 -11.06 -2.13 -11.10
C LEU A 131 -10.32 -0.78 -11.20
N VAL A 132 -9.51 -0.47 -10.19
CA VAL A 132 -8.85 0.83 -10.15
C VAL A 132 -7.62 0.84 -11.06
N LYS A 133 -7.51 1.91 -11.85
CA LYS A 133 -6.29 2.28 -12.55
C LYS A 133 -5.57 3.36 -11.75
N PHE A 134 -4.25 3.36 -11.84
CA PHE A 134 -3.43 4.45 -11.32
C PHE A 134 -2.88 5.25 -12.52
N PRO A 135 -3.01 6.59 -12.57
CA PRO A 135 -3.94 7.41 -11.78
C PRO A 135 -5.41 7.06 -12.07
N GLY A 136 -6.30 7.36 -11.12
CA GLY A 136 -7.75 7.10 -11.23
C GLY A 136 -8.39 6.55 -9.95
N ALA A 137 -7.63 5.81 -9.14
CA ALA A 137 -8.11 5.14 -7.93
C ALA A 137 -8.72 6.05 -6.84
N TYR A 138 -8.25 7.30 -6.74
CA TYR A 138 -8.69 8.27 -5.74
C TYR A 138 -8.95 9.66 -6.37
N THR A 139 -9.83 10.42 -5.74
CA THR A 139 -10.08 11.85 -6.00
C THR A 139 -9.60 12.70 -4.80
N PRO A 140 -9.38 14.02 -4.96
CA PRO A 140 -9.04 14.91 -3.84
C PRO A 140 -10.14 15.08 -2.78
N THR A 141 -11.30 14.45 -2.95
CA THR A 141 -12.44 14.44 -2.01
C THR A 141 -12.81 13.04 -1.55
N THR A 142 -12.01 12.02 -1.91
CA THR A 142 -12.26 10.64 -1.50
C THR A 142 -12.12 10.52 0.03
N PRO A 143 -13.08 9.91 0.74
CA PRO A 143 -12.95 9.62 2.17
C PRO A 143 -11.65 8.85 2.44
N GLY A 144 -10.89 9.29 3.45
CA GLY A 144 -9.57 8.75 3.74
C GLY A 144 -8.40 9.36 2.95
N VAL A 145 -8.68 10.23 1.97
CA VAL A 145 -7.69 11.09 1.29
C VAL A 145 -7.87 12.55 1.69
N LEU A 146 -9.12 13.03 1.74
CA LEU A 146 -9.50 14.30 2.37
C LEU A 146 -10.11 14.03 3.74
N ILE A 147 -9.56 14.66 4.77
CA ILE A 147 -9.97 14.49 6.17
C ILE A 147 -9.90 15.88 6.82
N PRO A 148 -10.94 16.73 6.64
CA PRO A 148 -10.93 18.11 7.15
C PRO A 148 -10.61 18.18 8.64
N ASP A 149 -11.13 17.21 9.39
CA ASP A 149 -11.01 17.05 10.84
C ASP A 149 -9.72 16.35 11.31
N PHE A 150 -8.72 16.14 10.45
CA PHE A 150 -7.55 15.32 10.79
C PHE A 150 -6.85 15.76 12.09
N TRP A 151 -6.78 17.06 12.37
CA TRP A 151 -6.17 17.62 13.58
C TRP A 151 -7.19 18.04 14.66
N THR A 152 -8.47 17.70 14.51
CA THR A 152 -9.56 18.04 15.47
C THR A 152 -10.06 16.82 16.25
N PHE A 153 -9.24 15.75 16.32
CA PHE A 153 -9.52 14.45 16.94
C PHE A 153 -10.55 13.61 16.16
N ILE A 154 -10.06 12.75 15.27
CA ILE A 154 -10.85 11.74 14.55
C ILE A 154 -10.95 10.44 15.35
N ARG A 155 -12.12 9.80 15.29
CA ARG A 155 -12.41 8.54 16.01
C ARG A 155 -12.34 7.29 15.13
N ASN A 156 -12.53 7.46 13.83
CA ASN A 156 -12.60 6.40 12.83
C ASN A 156 -11.82 6.85 11.58
N TYR A 157 -11.30 5.89 10.83
CA TYR A 157 -10.71 6.10 9.50
C TYR A 157 -11.43 5.21 8.48
N THR A 158 -11.72 5.75 7.31
CA THR A 158 -12.26 5.00 6.17
C THR A 158 -11.15 4.83 5.14
N MET A 159 -10.82 3.58 4.79
CA MET A 159 -9.79 3.28 3.80
C MET A 159 -10.22 3.73 2.39
N PRO A 160 -9.39 4.46 1.63
CA PRO A 160 -9.71 4.84 0.27
C PRO A 160 -9.52 3.69 -0.73
N GLY A 161 -10.14 3.78 -1.90
CA GLY A 161 -10.03 2.80 -2.98
C GLY A 161 -10.97 1.60 -2.86
N PRO A 162 -10.72 0.51 -3.62
CA PRO A 162 -11.64 -0.63 -3.69
C PRO A 162 -11.57 -1.51 -2.44
N GLU A 163 -12.50 -2.45 -2.33
CA GLU A 163 -12.44 -3.54 -1.34
C GLU A 163 -11.18 -4.40 -1.53
N LEU A 164 -10.82 -5.15 -0.49
CA LEU A 164 -9.72 -6.10 -0.51
C LEU A 164 -10.11 -7.36 -1.30
N TRP A 165 -9.15 -7.90 -2.06
CA TRP A 165 -9.29 -9.14 -2.81
C TRP A 165 -8.38 -10.23 -2.21
N PRO A 166 -8.86 -11.49 -2.08
CA PRO A 166 -10.19 -11.99 -2.42
C PRO A 166 -11.29 -11.44 -1.51
N ALA A 167 -12.54 -11.53 -1.97
CA ALA A 167 -13.69 -11.04 -1.23
C ALA A 167 -13.77 -11.69 0.16
N GLY A 168 -13.95 -10.87 1.19
CA GLY A 168 -13.92 -11.29 2.60
C GLY A 168 -12.61 -11.00 3.33
N THR A 169 -11.51 -10.73 2.61
CA THR A 169 -10.24 -10.22 3.17
C THR A 169 -10.48 -8.96 4.01
N LYS A 170 -9.79 -8.85 5.16
CA LYS A 170 -10.01 -7.79 6.16
C LYS A 170 -8.82 -6.84 6.25
N GLU A 171 -9.11 -5.62 6.70
CA GLU A 171 -8.06 -4.66 7.05
C GLU A 171 -7.17 -5.21 8.17
N THR A 172 -5.89 -4.89 8.09
CA THR A 172 -4.87 -5.33 9.04
C THR A 172 -4.69 -4.26 10.11
N HIS A 173 -5.10 -4.60 11.34
CA HIS A 173 -4.97 -3.75 12.52
C HIS A 173 -3.77 -4.12 13.41
N VAL A 174 -3.02 -5.17 13.05
CA VAL A 174 -1.80 -5.64 13.71
C VAL A 174 -0.80 -6.07 12.64
N ILE A 175 0.35 -5.41 12.55
CA ILE A 175 1.30 -5.57 11.44
C ILE A 175 2.27 -6.72 11.72
N LYS A 176 2.35 -7.68 10.79
CA LYS A 176 3.51 -8.57 10.65
C LYS A 176 4.64 -7.81 9.96
N THR A 177 5.85 -7.91 10.50
CA THR A 177 7.08 -7.39 9.89
C THR A 177 7.99 -8.55 9.53
N PHE A 178 9.00 -8.31 8.68
CA PHE A 178 10.16 -9.21 8.64
C PHE A 178 10.72 -9.40 10.06
N PRO A 179 11.38 -10.54 10.36
CA PRO A 179 12.22 -10.63 11.54
C PRO A 179 13.25 -9.50 11.53
N PRO A 180 13.78 -9.09 12.71
CA PRO A 180 14.97 -8.25 12.74
C PRO A 180 16.04 -8.88 11.84
N LEU A 181 16.78 -8.04 11.11
CA LEU A 181 18.05 -8.50 10.56
C LEU A 181 18.90 -8.91 11.76
N GLU A 182 19.43 -10.13 11.76
CA GLU A 182 20.44 -10.50 12.74
C GLU A 182 21.61 -9.54 12.52
N GLU A 183 21.89 -8.69 13.51
CA GLU A 183 23.17 -8.00 13.60
C GLU A 183 24.20 -9.12 13.64
N GLY A 184 25.03 -9.20 12.60
CA GLY A 184 26.07 -10.22 12.53
C GLY A 184 26.95 -10.12 13.76
N GLU A 185 27.40 -11.26 14.29
CA GLU A 185 28.48 -11.25 15.28
C GLU A 185 29.65 -10.48 14.67
N ASP A 186 29.94 -9.30 15.23
CA ASP A 186 31.20 -8.61 15.02
C ASP A 186 32.27 -9.52 15.64
N ASP A 187 32.94 -10.34 14.80
CA ASP A 187 34.07 -11.17 15.20
C ASP A 187 35.21 -10.27 15.75
N ASP A 188 35.36 -10.26 17.08
CA ASP A 188 36.41 -9.55 17.87
C ASP A 188 37.86 -9.95 17.49
#